data_AF-A0A9X8QY96-F1
#
_entry.id   AF-A0A9X8QY96-F1
#
_cell.length_a   1.000
_cell.length_b   1.000
_cell.length_c   1.000
_cell.angle_alpha   90.00
_cell.angle_beta   90.00
_cell.angle_gamma   90.00
#
_symmetry.space_group_name_H-M   'P 1'
#
loop_
_entity.id
_entity.type
_entity.pdbx_description
1 polymer ?
#
loop_
_entity_poly.entity_id
_entity_poly.type
_entity_poly.pdbx_seq_one_letter_code
_entity_poly.pdbx_strand_id
1 'polypeptide(L)'
;MKRMGMIFRAKANKALDRAEDPRETLDYSYQKQLELLQKVRRGVADVATSRKRLELQLNQLQGQSTKLEDQGRKALALGREDLAREALTRRSALQQQVTDLETQHQTLQGEEEKLTLAAQRLQAKVDAFRTKKETIKATYTAAQAQTRIGEAFSGISEEMGDVGLAIQRAEDRTAQLQARAGAIDELMASGALDDPTGMAKDDITAELDRLSGGSDVELELQRMKAELAGGPSAQQQAIEGGPGGAAQQAPQQQHPRLDKQ
;
A
#
# COMPACT_ATOMS: atom_id res chain seq x y z
N MET A 1 -26.28 -18.97 -24.84
CA MET A 1 -26.64 -17.59 -24.42
C MET A 1 -26.00 -17.10 -23.10
N LYS A 2 -25.40 -17.95 -22.25
CA LYS A 2 -24.83 -17.52 -20.94
C LYS A 2 -23.58 -16.61 -21.01
N ARG A 3 -22.86 -16.55 -22.14
CA ARG A 3 -21.62 -15.76 -22.26
C ARG A 3 -21.84 -14.27 -22.56
N MET A 4 -22.88 -13.90 -23.33
CA MET A 4 -23.16 -12.49 -23.64
C MET A 4 -23.71 -11.71 -22.45
N GLY A 5 -24.55 -12.35 -21.61
CA GLY A 5 -25.02 -11.75 -20.36
C GLY A 5 -23.91 -11.51 -19.34
N MET A 6 -22.90 -12.39 -19.28
CA MET A 6 -21.72 -12.19 -18.43
C MET A 6 -20.84 -11.02 -18.89
N ILE A 7 -20.66 -10.80 -20.20
CA ILE A 7 -19.86 -9.69 -20.72
C ILE A 7 -20.55 -8.34 -20.44
N PHE A 8 -21.87 -8.27 -20.59
CA PHE A 8 -22.63 -7.06 -20.26
C PHE A 8 -22.66 -6.77 -18.75
N ARG A 9 -22.87 -7.78 -17.90
CA ARG A 9 -22.77 -7.62 -16.44
C ARG A 9 -21.37 -7.23 -15.97
N ALA A 10 -20.32 -7.83 -16.54
CA ALA A 10 -18.94 -7.49 -16.22
C ALA A 10 -18.58 -6.04 -16.64
N LYS A 11 -19.09 -5.57 -17.78
CA LYS A 11 -18.91 -4.17 -18.21
C LYS A 11 -19.72 -3.19 -17.34
N ALA A 12 -20.91 -3.58 -16.89
CA ALA A 12 -21.72 -2.78 -15.97
C ALA A 12 -21.08 -2.67 -14.58
N ASN A 13 -20.61 -3.78 -13.99
CA ASN A 13 -19.88 -3.77 -12.72
C ASN A 13 -18.58 -2.98 -12.84
N LYS A 14 -17.81 -3.17 -13.93
CA LYS A 14 -16.57 -2.39 -14.15
C LYS A 14 -16.82 -0.89 -14.36
N ALA A 15 -18.00 -0.48 -14.83
CA ALA A 15 -18.38 0.92 -14.90
C ALA A 15 -18.83 1.46 -13.53
N LEU A 16 -19.46 0.62 -12.71
CA LEU A 16 -19.87 0.94 -11.35
C LEU A 16 -18.66 1.07 -10.40
N ASP A 17 -17.75 0.08 -10.39
CA ASP A 17 -16.50 0.10 -9.63
C ASP A 17 -15.60 1.27 -10.04
N ARG A 18 -15.71 1.71 -11.30
CA ARG A 18 -14.99 2.86 -11.85
C ARG A 18 -15.62 4.20 -11.46
N ALA A 19 -16.94 4.23 -11.24
CA ALA A 19 -17.61 5.39 -10.63
C ALA A 19 -17.28 5.52 -9.13
N GLU A 20 -16.93 4.41 -8.47
CA GLU A 20 -16.48 4.38 -7.07
C GLU A 20 -14.95 4.56 -6.92
N ASP A 21 -14.18 4.50 -8.01
CA ASP A 21 -12.72 4.64 -7.95
C ASP A 21 -12.32 6.09 -7.63
N PRO A 22 -11.77 6.38 -6.44
CA PRO A 22 -11.38 7.73 -6.04
C PRO A 22 -10.29 8.32 -6.94
N ARG A 23 -9.55 7.49 -7.69
CA ARG A 23 -8.48 7.94 -8.57
C ARG A 23 -9.01 8.77 -9.75
N GLU A 24 -10.11 8.35 -10.37
CA GLU A 24 -10.68 9.04 -11.54
C GLU A 24 -11.37 10.35 -11.15
N THR A 25 -12.11 10.33 -10.05
CA THR A 25 -12.78 11.54 -9.52
C THR A 25 -11.77 12.62 -9.12
N LEU A 26 -10.63 12.23 -8.55
CA LEU A 26 -9.55 13.15 -8.23
C LEU A 26 -8.83 13.67 -9.48
N ASP A 27 -8.60 12.83 -10.49
CA ASP A 27 -8.00 13.27 -11.76
C ASP A 27 -8.91 14.28 -12.48
N TYR A 28 -10.23 14.03 -12.52
CA TYR A 28 -11.21 14.97 -13.06
C TYR A 28 -11.23 16.29 -12.29
N SER A 29 -11.25 16.23 -10.96
CA SER A 29 -11.24 17.43 -10.11
C SER A 29 -9.96 18.26 -10.31
N TYR A 30 -8.81 17.61 -10.47
CA TYR A 30 -7.54 18.27 -10.75
C TYR A 30 -7.56 18.99 -12.11
N GLN A 31 -8.09 18.34 -13.16
CA GLN A 31 -8.26 18.97 -14.48
C GLN A 31 -9.17 20.20 -14.38
N LYS A 32 -10.28 20.11 -13.66
CA LYS A 32 -11.18 21.27 -13.45
C LYS A 32 -10.50 22.42 -12.71
N GLN A 33 -9.66 22.12 -11.72
CA GLN A 33 -8.86 23.14 -11.03
C GLN A 33 -7.85 23.81 -11.96
N LEU A 34 -7.19 23.05 -12.85
CA LEU A 34 -6.28 23.61 -13.86
C LEU A 34 -7.01 24.51 -14.86
N GLU A 35 -8.18 24.09 -15.35
CA GLU A 35 -9.03 24.92 -16.21
C GLU A 35 -9.42 26.23 -15.52
N LEU A 36 -9.83 26.16 -14.24
CA LEU A 36 -10.18 27.34 -13.45
C LEU A 36 -8.96 28.29 -13.31
N LEU A 37 -7.79 27.73 -12.98
CA LEU A 37 -6.55 28.51 -12.86
C LEU A 37 -6.19 29.21 -14.17
N GLN A 38 -6.33 28.52 -15.30
CA GLN A 38 -6.09 29.12 -16.62
C GLN A 38 -7.09 30.26 -16.91
N LYS A 39 -8.37 30.09 -16.58
CA LYS A 39 -9.38 31.15 -16.72
C LYS A 39 -9.04 32.37 -15.87
N VAL A 40 -8.64 32.17 -14.62
CA VAL A 40 -8.25 33.28 -13.72
C VAL A 40 -7.02 34.00 -14.28
N ARG A 41 -5.99 33.28 -14.73
CA ARG A 41 -4.81 33.87 -15.36
C ARG A 41 -5.15 34.68 -16.61
N ARG A 42 -6.08 34.20 -17.44
CA ARG A 42 -6.57 34.95 -18.60
C ARG A 42 -7.28 36.23 -18.17
N GLY A 43 -8.15 36.15 -17.16
CA GLY A 43 -8.82 37.33 -16.59
C GLY A 43 -7.84 38.38 -16.08
N VAL A 44 -6.76 37.98 -15.40
CA VAL A 44 -5.67 38.89 -14.99
C VAL A 44 -5.06 39.59 -16.21
N ALA A 45 -4.75 38.84 -17.27
CA ALA A 45 -4.16 39.39 -18.49
C ALA A 45 -5.10 40.36 -19.22
N ASP A 46 -6.40 40.07 -19.25
CA ASP A 46 -7.41 40.93 -19.87
C ASP A 46 -7.56 42.27 -19.11
N VAL A 47 -7.52 42.23 -17.77
CA VAL A 47 -7.53 43.43 -16.92
C VAL A 47 -6.23 44.23 -17.10
N ALA A 48 -5.07 43.56 -17.09
CA ALA A 48 -3.78 44.20 -17.31
C ALA A 48 -3.71 44.89 -18.68
N THR A 49 -4.26 44.25 -19.73
CA THR A 49 -4.36 44.82 -21.07
C THR A 49 -5.25 46.06 -21.09
N SER A 50 -6.40 45.98 -20.41
CA SER A 50 -7.33 47.11 -20.31
C SER A 50 -6.70 48.28 -19.57
N ARG A 51 -6.04 48.02 -18.44
CA ARG A 51 -5.28 49.03 -17.69
C ARG A 51 -4.21 49.67 -18.55
N LYS A 52 -3.42 48.88 -19.29
CA LYS A 52 -2.36 49.41 -20.16
C LYS A 52 -2.92 50.27 -21.29
N ARG A 53 -4.09 49.93 -21.82
CA ARG A 53 -4.77 50.76 -22.82
C ARG A 53 -5.18 52.12 -22.24
N LEU A 54 -5.74 52.16 -21.03
CA LEU A 54 -6.04 53.42 -20.34
C LEU A 54 -4.77 54.23 -20.08
N GLU A 55 -3.68 53.59 -19.66
CA GLU A 55 -2.39 54.25 -19.43
C GLU A 55 -1.87 54.94 -20.70
N LEU A 56 -1.97 54.28 -21.86
CA LEU A 56 -1.59 54.89 -23.15
C LEU A 56 -2.48 56.09 -23.51
N GLN A 57 -3.79 55.99 -23.27
CA GLN A 57 -4.72 57.10 -23.50
C GLN A 57 -4.46 58.28 -22.57
N LEU A 58 -4.16 58.03 -21.30
CA LEU A 58 -3.74 59.04 -20.32
C LEU A 58 -2.50 59.79 -20.79
N ASN A 59 -1.46 59.06 -21.20
CA ASN A 59 -0.22 59.66 -21.72
C ASN A 59 -0.49 60.54 -22.95
N GLN A 60 -1.40 60.13 -23.84
CA GLN A 60 -1.79 60.92 -25.00
C GLN A 60 -2.50 62.22 -24.61
N LEU A 61 -3.45 62.17 -23.68
CA LEU A 61 -4.20 63.34 -23.21
C LEU A 61 -3.32 64.30 -22.41
N GLN A 62 -2.44 63.77 -21.55
CA GLN A 62 -1.45 64.57 -20.83
C GLN A 62 -0.52 65.32 -21.81
N GLY A 63 -0.03 64.64 -22.85
CA GLY A 63 0.77 65.28 -23.89
C GLY A 63 0.02 66.38 -24.65
N GLN A 64 -1.28 66.24 -24.88
CA GLN A 64 -2.11 67.31 -25.47
C GLN A 64 -2.32 68.47 -24.49
N SER A 65 -2.53 68.17 -23.20
CA SER A 65 -2.65 69.17 -22.13
C SER A 65 -1.39 70.03 -22.03
N THR A 66 -0.20 69.41 -22.04
CA THR A 66 1.09 70.13 -22.05
C THR A 66 1.25 71.01 -23.29
N LYS A 67 0.88 70.53 -24.48
CA LYS A 67 0.93 71.34 -25.71
C LYS A 67 0.04 72.58 -25.63
N LEU A 68 -1.17 72.44 -25.09
CA LEU A 68 -2.09 73.58 -24.89
C LEU A 68 -1.56 74.56 -23.84
N GLU A 69 -0.90 74.07 -22.80
CA GLU A 69 -0.20 74.90 -21.82
C GLU A 69 0.91 75.73 -22.48
N ASP A 70 1.77 75.10 -23.27
CA ASP A 70 2.86 75.78 -23.97
C ASP A 70 2.33 76.81 -24.96
N GLN A 71 1.26 76.48 -25.69
CA GLN A 71 0.57 77.41 -26.58
C GLN A 71 -0.01 78.61 -25.82
N GLY A 72 -0.65 78.37 -24.67
CA GLY A 72 -1.16 79.42 -23.80
C GLY A 72 -0.06 80.35 -23.29
N ARG A 73 1.05 79.78 -22.80
CA ARG A 73 2.23 80.55 -22.35
C ARG A 73 2.82 81.39 -23.49
N LYS A 74 2.93 80.82 -24.70
CA LYS A 74 3.43 81.53 -25.88
C LYS A 74 2.49 82.66 -26.31
N ALA A 75 1.17 82.45 -26.27
CA ALA A 75 0.20 83.48 -26.60
C ALA A 75 0.25 84.66 -25.61
N LEU A 76 0.41 84.39 -24.32
CA LEU A 76 0.62 85.43 -23.29
C LEU A 76 1.90 86.22 -23.53
N ALA A 77 3.01 85.55 -23.86
CA ALA A 77 4.27 86.22 -24.16
C ALA A 77 4.18 87.15 -25.39
N LEU A 78 3.25 86.87 -26.31
CA LEU A 78 2.96 87.68 -27.49
C LEU A 78 1.84 88.71 -27.26
N GLY A 79 1.34 88.87 -26.03
CA GLY A 79 0.27 89.81 -25.68
C GLY A 79 -1.12 89.42 -26.23
N ARG A 80 -1.32 88.17 -26.67
CA ARG A 80 -2.60 87.68 -27.20
C ARG A 80 -3.37 86.92 -26.12
N GLU A 81 -3.96 87.66 -25.20
CA GLU A 81 -4.67 87.09 -24.03
C GLU A 81 -5.89 86.23 -24.41
N ASP A 82 -6.60 86.61 -25.46
CA ASP A 82 -7.75 85.92 -26.01
C ASP A 82 -7.40 84.49 -26.48
N LEU A 83 -6.30 84.34 -27.22
CA LEU A 83 -5.78 83.02 -27.61
C LEU A 83 -5.27 82.21 -26.41
N ALA A 84 -4.65 82.87 -25.44
CA ALA A 84 -4.19 82.20 -24.22
C ALA A 84 -5.36 81.65 -23.40
N ARG A 85 -6.43 82.44 -23.25
CA ARG A 85 -7.65 82.04 -22.55
C ARG A 85 -8.28 80.83 -23.23
N GLU A 86 -8.40 80.84 -24.55
CA GLU A 86 -8.94 79.71 -25.31
C GLU A 86 -8.11 78.43 -25.12
N ALA A 87 -6.78 78.52 -25.22
CA ALA A 87 -5.88 77.38 -25.02
C ALA A 87 -6.03 76.78 -23.60
N LEU A 88 -6.10 77.64 -22.59
CA LEU A 88 -6.29 77.22 -21.19
C LEU A 88 -7.68 76.64 -20.93
N THR A 89 -8.74 77.15 -21.57
CA THR A 89 -10.09 76.56 -21.49
C THR A 89 -10.11 75.15 -22.07
N ARG A 90 -9.49 74.94 -23.24
CA ARG A 90 -9.36 73.60 -23.85
C ARG A 90 -8.52 72.67 -22.96
N ARG A 91 -7.43 73.17 -22.36
CA ARG A 91 -6.60 72.41 -21.42
C ARG A 91 -7.41 71.97 -20.20
N SER A 92 -8.22 72.86 -19.64
CA SER A 92 -9.09 72.55 -18.49
C SER A 92 -10.05 71.40 -18.79
N ALA A 93 -10.62 71.36 -19.99
CA ALA A 93 -11.51 70.28 -20.41
C ALA A 93 -10.76 68.93 -20.54
N LEU A 94 -9.54 68.93 -21.09
CA LEU A 94 -8.69 67.73 -21.13
C LEU A 94 -8.27 67.26 -19.74
N GLN A 95 -7.97 68.20 -18.84
CA GLN A 95 -7.56 67.88 -17.47
C GLN A 95 -8.66 67.15 -16.71
N GLN A 96 -9.93 67.52 -16.91
CA GLN A 96 -11.06 66.79 -16.32
C GLN A 96 -11.10 65.34 -16.81
N GLN A 97 -10.92 65.11 -18.13
CA GLN A 97 -10.89 63.76 -18.69
C GLN A 97 -9.71 62.93 -18.18
N VAL A 98 -8.54 63.56 -17.97
CA VAL A 98 -7.37 62.91 -17.37
C VAL A 98 -7.69 62.43 -15.96
N THR A 99 -8.26 63.29 -15.10
CA THR A 99 -8.64 62.91 -13.73
C THR A 99 -9.63 61.74 -13.70
N ASP A 100 -10.61 61.75 -14.60
CA ASP A 100 -11.60 60.68 -14.70
C ASP A 100 -10.95 59.34 -15.11
N LEU A 101 -10.05 59.36 -16.10
CA LEU A 101 -9.31 58.16 -16.55
C LEU A 101 -8.26 57.69 -15.54
N GLU A 102 -7.63 58.59 -14.78
CA GLU A 102 -6.70 58.23 -13.70
C GLU A 102 -7.42 57.43 -12.61
N THR A 103 -8.64 57.85 -12.25
CA THR A 103 -9.48 57.13 -11.29
C THR A 103 -9.83 55.73 -11.80
N GLN A 104 -10.18 55.61 -13.08
CA GLN A 104 -10.45 54.30 -13.70
C GLN A 104 -9.19 53.42 -13.77
N HIS A 105 -8.03 54.00 -14.10
CA HIS A 105 -6.75 53.30 -14.13
C HIS A 105 -6.38 52.75 -12.75
N GLN A 106 -6.52 53.55 -11.69
CA GLN A 106 -6.28 53.11 -10.31
C GLN A 106 -7.23 52.00 -9.88
N THR A 107 -8.50 52.08 -10.29
CA THR A 107 -9.49 51.02 -10.02
C THR A 107 -9.06 49.70 -10.67
N LEU A 108 -8.72 49.72 -11.97
CA LEU A 108 -8.25 48.54 -12.69
C LEU A 108 -6.93 47.99 -12.13
N GLN A 109 -6.02 48.86 -11.67
CA GLN A 109 -4.79 48.44 -11.01
C GLN A 109 -5.09 47.66 -9.73
N GLY A 110 -5.99 48.17 -8.87
CA GLY A 110 -6.39 47.48 -7.66
C GLY A 110 -7.10 46.14 -7.95
N GLU A 111 -7.87 46.05 -9.03
CA GLU A 111 -8.48 44.80 -9.49
C GLU A 111 -7.46 43.80 -10.02
N GLU A 112 -6.49 44.24 -10.82
CA GLU A 112 -5.38 43.41 -11.33
C GLU A 112 -4.58 42.80 -10.18
N GLU A 113 -4.23 43.59 -9.17
CA GLU A 113 -3.49 43.13 -7.98
C GLU A 113 -4.28 42.07 -7.20
N LYS A 114 -5.59 42.31 -6.97
CA LYS A 114 -6.47 41.35 -6.30
C LYS A 114 -6.58 40.04 -7.07
N LEU A 115 -6.77 40.10 -8.39
CA LEU A 115 -6.86 38.91 -9.24
C LEU A 115 -5.52 38.16 -9.30
N THR A 116 -4.40 38.87 -9.31
CA THR A 116 -3.06 38.28 -9.27
C THR A 116 -2.83 37.49 -7.99
N LEU A 117 -3.19 38.07 -6.83
CA LEU A 117 -3.13 37.37 -5.54
C LEU A 117 -4.07 36.16 -5.51
N ALA A 118 -5.29 36.29 -6.06
CA ALA A 118 -6.22 35.18 -6.18
C ALA A 118 -5.66 34.05 -7.05
N ALA A 119 -5.02 34.37 -8.17
CA ALA A 119 -4.37 33.42 -9.07
C ALA A 119 -3.23 32.66 -8.38
N GLN A 120 -2.39 33.36 -7.61
CA GLN A 120 -1.30 32.75 -6.84
C GLN A 120 -1.83 31.80 -5.76
N ARG A 121 -2.86 32.23 -5.02
CA ARG A 121 -3.51 31.37 -4.00
C ARG A 121 -4.15 30.14 -4.64
N LEU A 122 -4.79 30.29 -5.80
CA LEU A 122 -5.38 29.17 -6.53
C LEU A 122 -4.30 28.20 -7.00
N GLN A 123 -3.19 28.70 -7.56
CA GLN A 123 -2.03 27.87 -7.94
C GLN A 123 -1.54 27.03 -6.76
N ALA A 124 -1.30 27.64 -5.60
CA ALA A 124 -0.87 26.92 -4.40
C ALA A 124 -1.86 25.83 -3.98
N LYS A 125 -3.17 26.09 -4.08
CA LYS A 125 -4.21 25.08 -3.82
C LYS A 125 -4.20 23.94 -4.83
N VAL A 126 -3.98 24.23 -6.11
CA VAL A 126 -3.88 23.22 -7.18
C VAL A 126 -2.66 22.32 -6.95
N ASP A 127 -1.52 22.89 -6.56
CA ASP A 127 -0.30 22.13 -6.28
C ASP A 127 -0.43 21.24 -5.03
N ALA A 128 -1.05 21.77 -3.98
CA ALA A 128 -1.39 20.98 -2.79
C ALA A 128 -2.36 19.83 -3.13
N PHE A 129 -3.37 20.11 -3.97
CA PHE A 129 -4.32 19.10 -4.43
C PHE A 129 -3.65 18.01 -5.27
N ARG A 130 -2.72 18.38 -6.17
CA ARG A 130 -1.92 17.43 -6.95
C ARG A 130 -1.19 16.45 -6.03
N THR A 131 -0.50 16.96 -5.01
CA THR A 131 0.24 16.13 -4.06
C THR A 131 -0.69 15.19 -3.32
N LYS A 132 -1.79 15.72 -2.75
CA LYS A 132 -2.78 14.94 -2.03
C LYS A 132 -3.43 13.86 -2.91
N LYS A 133 -3.70 14.18 -4.17
CA LYS A 133 -4.20 13.23 -5.16
C LYS A 133 -3.24 12.05 -5.32
N GLU A 134 -1.97 12.31 -5.61
CA GLU A 134 -0.99 11.22 -5.80
C GLU A 134 -0.83 10.37 -4.52
N THR A 135 -0.84 10.98 -3.34
CA THR A 135 -0.86 10.25 -2.06
C THR A 135 -2.08 9.35 -1.94
N ILE A 136 -3.29 9.85 -2.22
CA ILE A 136 -4.52 9.04 -2.13
C ILE A 136 -4.49 7.92 -3.16
N LYS A 137 -4.03 8.17 -4.40
CA LYS A 137 -3.90 7.14 -5.44
C LYS A 137 -2.94 6.03 -4.99
N ALA A 138 -1.81 6.38 -4.39
CA ALA A 138 -0.85 5.42 -3.86
C ALA A 138 -1.43 4.61 -2.69
N THR A 139 -2.02 5.27 -1.70
CA THR A 139 -2.64 4.61 -0.54
C THR A 139 -3.79 3.68 -0.96
N TYR A 140 -4.62 4.11 -1.91
CA TYR A 140 -5.69 3.27 -2.45
C TYR A 140 -5.14 2.03 -3.16
N THR A 141 -4.07 2.20 -3.97
CA THR A 141 -3.42 1.06 -4.65
C THR A 141 -2.80 0.09 -3.66
N ALA A 142 -2.16 0.59 -2.59
CA ALA A 142 -1.62 -0.25 -1.52
C ALA A 142 -2.72 -1.00 -0.75
N ALA A 143 -3.81 -0.33 -0.39
CA ALA A 143 -4.95 -0.95 0.28
C ALA A 143 -5.59 -2.04 -0.61
N GLN A 144 -5.77 -1.77 -1.91
CA GLN A 144 -6.28 -2.76 -2.86
C GLN A 144 -5.36 -3.99 -2.96
N ALA A 145 -4.04 -3.80 -2.95
CA ALA A 145 -3.08 -4.90 -2.95
C ALA A 145 -3.15 -5.72 -1.64
N GLN A 146 -3.28 -5.05 -0.48
CA GLN A 146 -3.44 -5.72 0.81
C GLN A 146 -4.72 -6.55 0.87
N THR A 147 -5.86 -6.02 0.43
CA THR A 147 -7.12 -6.78 0.34
C THR A 147 -6.95 -8.01 -0.53
N ARG A 148 -6.34 -7.86 -1.70
CA ARG A 148 -6.12 -8.98 -2.63
C ARG A 148 -5.20 -10.07 -2.07
N ILE A 149 -4.18 -9.69 -1.31
CA ILE A 149 -3.31 -10.65 -0.60
C ILE A 149 -4.09 -11.36 0.51
N GLY A 150 -4.90 -10.62 1.29
CA GLY A 150 -5.74 -11.20 2.34
C GLY A 150 -6.75 -12.20 1.79
N GLU A 151 -7.43 -11.87 0.70
CA GLU A 151 -8.36 -12.76 0.00
C GLU A 151 -7.65 -14.00 -0.59
N ALA A 152 -6.46 -13.83 -1.17
CA ALA A 152 -5.68 -14.94 -1.67
C ALA A 152 -5.24 -15.88 -0.53
N PHE A 153 -4.83 -15.32 0.62
CA PHE A 153 -4.44 -16.11 1.79
C PHE A 153 -5.63 -16.83 2.43
N SER A 154 -6.78 -16.17 2.55
CA SER A 154 -8.00 -16.81 3.06
C SER A 154 -8.47 -17.92 2.13
N GLY A 155 -8.42 -17.71 0.81
CA GLY A 155 -8.78 -18.73 -0.18
C GLY A 155 -7.85 -19.95 -0.13
N ILE A 156 -6.54 -19.73 0.01
CA ILE A 156 -5.58 -20.83 0.22
C ILE A 156 -5.83 -21.52 1.56
N SER A 157 -6.13 -20.78 2.63
CA SER A 157 -6.39 -21.37 3.95
C SER A 157 -7.66 -22.24 3.96
N GLU A 158 -8.68 -21.86 3.21
CA GLU A 158 -9.91 -22.65 3.02
C GLU A 158 -9.59 -23.94 2.25
N GLU A 159 -8.84 -23.85 1.14
CA GLU A 159 -8.38 -25.01 0.36
C GLU A 159 -7.47 -25.94 1.17
N MET A 160 -6.53 -25.40 1.96
CA MET A 160 -5.67 -26.19 2.83
C MET A 160 -6.44 -26.85 3.98
N GLY A 161 -7.47 -26.19 4.51
CA GLY A 161 -8.38 -26.79 5.50
C GLY A 161 -9.12 -28.00 4.93
N ASP A 162 -9.63 -27.89 3.71
CA ASP A 162 -10.31 -28.98 3.01
C ASP A 162 -9.37 -30.15 2.70
N VAL A 163 -8.14 -29.86 2.27
CA VAL A 163 -7.10 -30.89 2.02
C VAL A 163 -6.68 -31.57 3.32
N GLY A 164 -6.51 -30.84 4.42
CA GLY A 164 -6.18 -31.40 5.73
C GLY A 164 -7.24 -32.38 6.23
N LEU A 165 -8.53 -32.04 6.09
CA LEU A 165 -9.64 -32.93 6.42
C LEU A 165 -9.68 -34.18 5.52
N ALA A 166 -9.31 -34.05 4.24
CA ALA A 166 -9.23 -35.19 3.34
C ALA A 166 -8.09 -36.16 3.72
N ILE A 167 -6.93 -35.62 4.12
CA ILE A 167 -5.78 -36.43 4.59
C ILE A 167 -6.14 -37.17 5.87
N GLN A 168 -6.72 -36.51 6.87
CA GLN A 168 -7.14 -37.17 8.12
C GLN A 168 -8.11 -38.33 7.87
N ARG A 169 -9.10 -38.15 6.98
CA ARG A 169 -10.02 -39.24 6.61
C ARG A 169 -9.29 -40.41 5.95
N ALA A 170 -8.27 -40.14 5.14
CA ALA A 170 -7.48 -41.18 4.49
C ALA A 170 -6.62 -41.95 5.51
N GLU A 171 -6.03 -41.25 6.48
CA GLU A 171 -5.28 -41.85 7.59
C GLU A 171 -6.18 -42.72 8.48
N ASP A 172 -7.34 -42.20 8.89
CA ASP A 172 -8.33 -42.95 9.69
C ASP A 172 -8.79 -44.22 8.98
N ARG A 173 -9.04 -44.12 7.66
CA ARG A 173 -9.43 -45.28 6.85
C ARG A 173 -8.30 -46.31 6.78
N THR A 174 -7.07 -45.86 6.66
CA THR A 174 -5.88 -46.73 6.61
C THR A 174 -5.67 -47.41 7.95
N ALA A 175 -5.77 -46.68 9.06
CA ALA A 175 -5.68 -47.24 10.41
C ALA A 175 -6.79 -48.27 10.67
N GLN A 176 -8.03 -48.01 10.22
CA GLN A 176 -9.13 -48.99 10.30
C GLN A 176 -8.85 -50.25 9.46
N LEU A 177 -8.30 -50.09 8.25
CA LEU A 177 -7.92 -51.22 7.40
C LEU A 177 -6.80 -52.04 8.04
N GLN A 178 -5.80 -51.39 8.63
CA GLN A 178 -4.70 -52.04 9.35
C GLN A 178 -5.19 -52.76 10.60
N ALA A 179 -6.04 -52.14 11.41
CA ALA A 179 -6.64 -52.76 12.59
C ALA A 179 -7.49 -53.98 12.20
N ARG A 180 -8.24 -53.89 11.09
CA ARG A 180 -9.01 -55.01 10.55
C ARG A 180 -8.12 -56.13 10.02
N ALA A 181 -7.01 -55.80 9.34
CA ALA A 181 -6.03 -56.78 8.89
C ALA A 181 -5.39 -57.51 10.09
N GLY A 182 -4.96 -56.78 11.12
CA GLY A 182 -4.43 -57.37 12.35
C GLY A 182 -5.44 -58.25 13.08
N ALA A 183 -6.70 -57.84 13.16
CA ALA A 183 -7.77 -58.69 13.73
C ALA A 183 -8.03 -59.96 12.90
N ILE A 184 -7.89 -59.90 11.57
CA ILE A 184 -7.99 -61.08 10.70
C ILE A 184 -6.78 -62.00 10.91
N ASP A 185 -5.56 -61.44 11.02
CA ASP A 185 -4.36 -62.20 11.31
C ASP A 185 -4.45 -62.92 12.67
N GLU A 186 -4.97 -62.26 13.70
CA GLU A 186 -5.24 -62.87 15.01
C GLU A 186 -6.35 -63.94 14.94
N LEU A 187 -7.40 -63.74 14.16
CA LEU A 187 -8.45 -64.74 13.93
C LEU A 187 -7.95 -65.96 13.14
N MET A 188 -7.03 -65.78 12.20
CA MET A 188 -6.35 -66.87 11.50
C MET A 188 -5.38 -67.62 12.44
N ALA A 189 -4.61 -66.90 13.26
CA ALA A 189 -3.67 -67.50 14.22
C ALA A 189 -4.38 -68.26 15.35
N SER A 190 -5.57 -67.80 15.77
CA SER A 190 -6.40 -68.48 16.76
C SER A 190 -7.22 -69.65 16.20
N GLY A 191 -7.20 -69.86 14.88
CA GLY A 191 -7.91 -70.97 14.21
C GLY A 191 -9.42 -70.78 14.09
N ALA A 192 -9.93 -69.56 14.28
CA ALA A 192 -11.37 -69.25 14.22
C ALA A 192 -11.88 -68.98 12.79
N LEU A 193 -10.99 -68.72 11.84
CA LEU A 193 -11.29 -68.55 10.41
C LEU A 193 -10.76 -69.77 9.63
N ASP A 194 -11.68 -70.48 8.97
CA ASP A 194 -11.37 -71.63 8.12
C ASP A 194 -10.90 -71.13 6.73
N ASP A 195 -9.76 -71.63 6.25
CA ASP A 195 -9.16 -71.22 4.97
C ASP A 195 -9.98 -71.78 3.79
N PRO A 196 -10.64 -70.95 2.97
CA PRO A 196 -11.44 -71.42 1.84
C PRO A 196 -10.61 -71.99 0.68
N THR A 197 -9.27 -71.97 0.74
CA THR A 197 -8.40 -72.60 -0.26
C THR A 197 -8.05 -74.06 0.03
N GLY A 198 -8.57 -74.65 1.11
CA GLY A 198 -8.65 -76.10 1.25
C GLY A 198 -7.31 -76.81 1.41
N MET A 199 -6.34 -76.20 2.09
CA MET A 199 -5.23 -76.94 2.68
C MET A 199 -5.43 -76.99 4.19
N ALA A 200 -6.00 -78.10 4.66
CA ALA A 200 -6.05 -78.44 6.07
C ALA A 200 -4.64 -78.34 6.66
N LYS A 201 -4.41 -77.34 7.52
CA LYS A 201 -3.24 -77.35 8.40
C LYS A 201 -3.46 -78.47 9.40
N ASP A 202 -2.72 -79.54 9.16
CA ASP A 202 -2.69 -80.77 9.95
C ASP A 202 -2.47 -80.43 11.44
N ASP A 203 -3.33 -80.95 12.32
CA ASP A 203 -3.32 -80.76 13.79
C ASP A 203 -1.92 -80.96 14.41
N ILE A 204 -1.11 -81.78 13.75
CA ILE A 204 0.26 -82.12 14.12
C ILE A 204 1.20 -80.90 14.08
N THR A 205 0.97 -79.94 13.17
CA THR A 205 1.84 -78.76 13.01
C THR A 205 1.64 -77.76 14.15
N ALA A 206 0.40 -77.58 14.61
CA ALA A 206 0.08 -76.72 15.75
C ALA A 206 0.59 -77.29 17.09
N GLU A 207 0.68 -78.61 17.21
CA GLU A 207 1.21 -79.28 18.40
C GLU A 207 2.75 -79.28 18.46
N LEU A 208 3.43 -79.30 17.30
CA LEU A 208 4.88 -79.13 17.17
C LEU A 208 5.37 -77.71 17.50
N ASP A 209 4.64 -76.66 17.09
CA ASP A 209 5.00 -75.28 17.41
C ASP A 209 4.86 -74.99 18.93
N ARG A 210 3.85 -75.58 19.59
CA ARG A 210 3.69 -75.51 21.06
C ARG A 210 4.81 -76.23 21.81
N LEU A 211 5.26 -77.38 21.31
CA LEU A 211 6.38 -78.13 21.90
C LEU A 211 7.72 -77.40 21.70
N SER A 212 7.89 -76.73 20.55
CA SER A 212 9.13 -76.01 20.23
C SER A 212 9.32 -74.77 21.10
N GLY A 213 8.25 -73.99 21.32
CA GLY A 213 8.29 -72.80 22.18
C GLY A 213 8.59 -73.08 23.66
N GLY A 214 8.31 -74.30 24.16
CA GLY A 214 8.67 -74.70 25.52
C GLY A 214 10.14 -75.06 25.70
N SER A 215 10.81 -75.53 24.65
CA SER A 215 12.22 -75.97 24.72
C SER A 215 13.22 -74.82 24.71
N ASP A 216 12.94 -73.75 23.94
CA ASP A 216 13.80 -72.56 23.88
C ASP A 216 13.74 -71.75 25.18
N VAL A 217 12.56 -71.63 25.79
CA VAL A 217 12.39 -70.95 27.08
C VAL A 217 13.12 -71.69 28.20
N GLU A 218 13.10 -73.04 28.21
CA GLU A 218 13.82 -73.83 29.23
C GLU A 218 15.34 -73.73 29.06
N LEU A 219 15.84 -73.67 27.82
CA LEU A 219 17.25 -73.41 27.49
C LEU A 219 17.69 -72.01 27.96
N GLU A 220 16.86 -70.99 27.75
CA GLU A 220 17.12 -69.61 28.18
C GLU A 220 17.06 -69.47 29.72
N LEU A 221 16.16 -70.20 30.38
CA LEU A 221 16.04 -70.24 31.85
C LEU A 221 17.19 -71.01 32.51
N GLN A 222 17.70 -72.07 31.89
CA GLN A 222 18.94 -72.73 32.31
C GLN A 222 20.16 -71.81 32.14
N ARG A 223 20.19 -71.00 31.07
CA ARG A 223 21.25 -70.01 30.84
C ARG A 223 21.23 -68.91 31.91
N MET A 224 20.05 -68.37 32.23
CA MET A 224 19.90 -67.39 33.33
C MET A 224 20.23 -67.99 34.70
N LYS A 225 19.87 -69.26 34.97
CA LYS A 225 20.27 -69.96 36.21
C LYS A 225 21.78 -70.16 36.31
N ALA A 226 22.45 -70.45 35.19
CA ALA A 226 23.90 -70.57 35.15
C ALA A 226 24.61 -69.23 35.39
N GLU A 227 24.07 -68.12 34.86
CA GLU A 227 24.55 -66.77 35.17
C GLU A 227 24.32 -66.39 36.64
N LEU A 228 23.19 -66.79 37.23
CA LEU A 228 22.87 -66.49 38.64
C LEU A 228 23.64 -67.37 39.65
N ALA A 229 24.02 -68.60 39.28
CA ALA A 229 24.78 -69.52 40.14
C ALA A 229 26.32 -69.35 40.02
N GLY A 230 26.78 -68.54 39.06
CA GLY A 230 28.19 -68.25 38.81
C GLY A 230 28.63 -66.89 39.35
N GLY A 231 28.62 -66.69 40.66
CA GLY A 231 29.34 -65.60 41.32
C GLY A 231 29.27 -65.72 42.84
N PRO A 232 30.14 -65.06 43.64
CA PRO A 232 31.19 -64.09 43.29
C PRO A 232 32.52 -64.29 44.06
N SER A 233 33.62 -63.68 43.59
CA SER A 233 34.76 -63.22 44.43
C SER A 233 35.67 -62.36 43.56
N ALA A 234 35.63 -61.03 43.75
CA ALA A 234 36.68 -60.29 44.45
C ALA A 234 37.72 -59.78 43.43
N GLN A 235 38.03 -58.49 43.30
CA GLN A 235 38.19 -57.47 44.33
C GLN A 235 38.47 -56.11 43.67
N GLN A 236 38.06 -55.03 44.34
CA GLN A 236 38.84 -53.82 44.71
C GLN A 236 39.73 -53.17 43.63
N GLN A 237 39.88 -51.86 43.45
CA GLN A 237 39.71 -50.64 44.25
C GLN A 237 39.97 -49.53 43.20
N ALA A 238 39.14 -48.50 43.05
CA ALA A 238 39.37 -47.17 43.64
C ALA A 238 40.85 -46.74 43.78
N ILE A 239 41.37 -45.92 42.85
CA ILE A 239 42.22 -44.73 43.07
C ILE A 239 42.46 -44.01 41.73
N GLU A 240 41.98 -42.77 41.57
CA GLU A 240 42.76 -41.51 41.65
C GLU A 240 43.69 -41.23 40.45
N GLY A 241 43.61 -40.01 39.91
CA GLY A 241 44.81 -39.33 39.38
C GLY A 241 44.73 -38.70 37.99
N GLY A 242 44.15 -37.50 37.90
CA GLY A 242 44.84 -36.35 37.28
C GLY A 242 44.87 -36.20 35.74
N PRO A 243 45.24 -35.01 35.25
CA PRO A 243 44.43 -34.27 34.27
C PRO A 243 45.17 -33.76 33.02
N GLY A 244 44.43 -33.14 32.10
CA GLY A 244 44.94 -32.28 31.02
C GLY A 244 44.24 -32.58 29.69
N GLY A 245 43.73 -31.64 28.90
CA GLY A 245 43.82 -30.19 28.87
C GLY A 245 43.50 -29.72 27.44
N ALA A 246 43.23 -28.43 27.28
CA ALA A 246 42.94 -27.66 26.06
C ALA A 246 41.43 -27.55 25.71
N ALA A 247 40.70 -26.50 26.15
CA ALA A 247 40.80 -25.06 25.85
C ALA A 247 40.15 -24.66 24.52
N GLN A 248 39.09 -23.84 24.59
CA GLN A 248 38.87 -22.61 23.81
C GLN A 248 37.54 -21.97 24.31
N GLN A 249 37.62 -20.89 25.12
CA GLN A 249 37.28 -19.48 24.77
C GLN A 249 35.77 -19.23 24.55
N ALA A 250 35.08 -18.20 25.04
CA ALA A 250 35.22 -17.09 26.00
C ALA A 250 33.81 -16.39 26.03
N PRO A 251 33.50 -15.49 26.98
CA PRO A 251 32.15 -15.35 27.54
C PRO A 251 31.29 -14.17 27.03
N GLN A 252 30.01 -14.26 27.40
CA GLN A 252 29.01 -13.18 27.47
C GLN A 252 29.54 -11.95 28.22
N GLN A 253 29.09 -10.74 27.84
CA GLN A 253 28.68 -9.73 28.82
C GLN A 253 27.80 -8.61 28.22
N GLN A 254 26.65 -8.47 28.86
CA GLN A 254 25.72 -7.35 28.82
C GLN A 254 26.32 -6.15 29.59
N HIS A 255 26.03 -4.92 29.10
CA HIS A 255 25.62 -3.67 29.77
C HIS A 255 25.89 -3.42 31.29
N PRO A 256 25.75 -2.17 31.81
CA PRO A 256 25.82 -0.83 31.21
C PRO A 256 26.57 0.22 32.09
N ARG A 257 26.72 1.44 31.54
CA ARG A 257 26.72 2.78 32.18
C ARG A 257 27.58 3.02 33.44
N LEU A 258 28.39 4.08 33.40
CA LEU A 258 28.22 5.17 34.36
C LEU A 258 28.82 6.49 33.84
N ASP A 259 28.08 7.54 34.17
CA ASP A 259 28.19 8.98 33.98
C ASP A 259 29.47 9.69 34.45
N LYS A 260 29.54 10.98 34.04
CA LYS A 260 30.31 12.14 34.54
C LYS A 260 31.74 12.31 33.98
N GLN A 261 32.17 13.48 33.52
CA GLN A 261 31.78 14.88 33.79
C GLN A 261 31.80 15.74 32.53
#